data_AF-A0A443IGU9-F1
#
_entry.id   AF-A0A443IGU9-F1
#
_cell.length_a   1.000
_cell.length_b   1.000
_cell.length_c   1.000
_cell.angle_alpha   90.00
_cell.angle_beta   90.00
_cell.angle_gamma   90.00
#
_symmetry.space_group_name_H-M   'P 1'
#
loop_
_entity.id
_entity.type
_entity.pdbx_description
1 polymer ?
#
loop_
_entity_poly.entity_id
_entity_poly.type
_entity_poly.pdbx_seq_one_letter_code
_entity_poly.pdbx_strand_id
1 'polypeptide(L)' 'MSNAGFCTWRSRFGGIDTSMMTCLKELEDENRRLKKMYAGERLKAEIIQETMAKK' A
#
# COMPACT_ATOMS: atom_id res chain seq x y z
N MET A 1 9.72 8.86 -28.83
CA MET A 1 9.75 9.86 -27.73
C MET A 1 10.64 11.01 -28.17
N SER A 2 10.17 12.27 -28.08
CA SER A 2 11.00 13.42 -28.46
C SER A 2 12.06 13.70 -27.39
N ASN A 3 13.20 14.26 -27.80
CA ASN A 3 14.29 14.61 -26.88
C ASN A 3 13.83 15.60 -25.79
N ALA A 4 12.94 16.53 -26.15
CA ALA A 4 12.30 17.46 -25.22
C ALA A 4 11.43 16.73 -24.17
N GLY A 5 10.64 15.73 -24.59
CA GLY A 5 9.83 14.93 -23.67
C GLY A 5 10.67 14.11 -22.69
N PHE A 6 11.81 13.57 -23.16
CA PHE A 6 12.75 12.84 -22.31
C PHE A 6 13.42 13.75 -21.26
N CYS A 7 13.87 14.95 -21.65
CA CYS A 7 14.46 15.92 -20.74
C CYS A 7 13.46 16.38 -19.66
N THR A 8 12.20 16.66 -20.03
CA THR A 8 11.15 16.99 -19.06
C THR A 8 10.88 15.84 -18.11
N TRP A 9 10.81 14.60 -18.61
CA TRP A 9 10.60 13.43 -17.75
C TRP A 9 11.77 13.22 -16.78
N ARG A 10 13.01 13.29 -17.26
CA ARG A 10 14.22 13.16 -16.43
C ARG A 10 14.36 14.28 -15.40
N SER A 11 13.98 15.51 -15.73
CA SER A 11 13.97 16.62 -14.77
C SER A 11 12.95 16.42 -13.66
N ARG A 12 11.79 15.81 -13.96
CA ARG A 12 10.73 15.57 -12.97
C ARG A 12 10.93 14.31 -12.13
N PHE A 13 11.47 13.25 -12.73
CA PHE A 13 11.52 11.92 -12.11
C PHE A 13 12.93 11.34 -12.00
N GLY A 14 13.92 11.91 -12.69
CA GLY A 14 15.30 11.39 -12.71
C GLY A 14 16.09 11.63 -11.42
N GLY A 15 15.56 12.45 -10.51
CA GLY A 15 16.07 12.64 -9.14
C GLY A 15 15.23 11.95 -8.07
N ILE A 16 14.21 11.15 -8.45
CA ILE A 16 13.60 10.23 -7.50
C ILE A 16 14.66 9.19 -7.17
N ASP A 17 15.30 9.40 -6.03
CA ASP A 17 16.38 8.55 -5.56
C ASP A 17 15.86 7.11 -5.47
N THR A 18 16.69 6.15 -5.85
CA THR A 18 16.35 4.73 -5.78
C THR A 18 15.87 4.33 -4.37
N SER A 19 16.34 5.01 -3.31
CA SER A 19 15.84 4.85 -1.94
C SER A 19 14.38 5.23 -1.74
N MET A 20 13.87 6.30 -2.39
CA MET A 20 12.46 6.69 -2.30
C MET A 20 11.56 5.64 -2.95
N MET A 21 12.00 5.06 -4.08
CA MET A 21 11.22 4.01 -4.75
C MET A 21 11.22 2.71 -3.94
N THR A 22 12.32 2.38 -3.26
CA THR A 22 12.37 1.26 -2.31
C THR A 22 11.43 1.50 -1.13
N CYS A 23 11.49 2.69 -0.51
CA CYS A 23 10.60 3.05 0.60
C CYS A 23 9.11 2.99 0.22
N LEU A 24 8.76 3.44 -0.99
CA LEU A 24 7.38 3.34 -1.50
C LEU A 24 6.92 1.88 -1.62
N LYS A 25 7.78 0.99 -2.14
CA LYS A 25 7.45 -0.45 -2.24
C LYS A 25 7.27 -1.09 -0.87
N GLU A 26 8.16 -0.78 0.09
CA GLU A 26 8.04 -1.27 1.46
C GLU A 26 6.75 -0.79 2.13
N LEU A 27 6.37 0.48 1.92
CA LEU A 27 5.11 1.02 2.39
C LEU A 27 3.90 0.34 1.74
N GLU A 28 3.95 0.06 0.44
CA GLU A 28 2.89 -0.66 -0.27
C GLU A 28 2.70 -2.09 0.27
N ASP A 29 3.80 -2.80 0.54
CA ASP A 29 3.78 -4.15 1.08
C ASP A 29 3.28 -4.17 2.53
N GLU A 30 3.72 -3.23 3.37
CA GLU A 30 3.22 -3.11 4.73
C GLU A 30 1.73 -2.74 4.75
N ASN A 31 1.29 -1.82 3.87
CA ASN A 31 -0.13 -1.49 3.73
C ASN A 31 -0.97 -2.72 3.36
N ARG A 32 -0.46 -3.57 2.45
CA ARG A 32 -1.11 -4.84 2.08
C ARG A 32 -1.22 -5.78 3.27
N ARG A 33 -0.14 -5.92 4.06
CA ARG A 33 -0.11 -6.75 5.27
C ARG A 33 -1.11 -6.25 6.31
N LEU A 34 -1.14 -4.95 6.57
CA LEU A 34 -2.06 -4.31 7.53
C LEU A 34 -3.52 -4.51 7.11
N LYS A 35 -3.85 -4.33 5.83
CA LYS A 35 -5.21 -4.57 5.32
C LYS A 35 -5.65 -6.01 5.52
N LYS A 36 -4.78 -6.99 5.26
CA LYS A 36 -5.08 -8.41 5.50
C LYS A 36 -5.35 -8.69 6.98
N MET A 37 -4.55 -8.11 7.86
CA MET A 37 -4.72 -8.25 9.31
C MET A 37 -6.02 -7.63 9.79
N TYR A 38 -6.34 -6.41 9.33
CA TYR A 38 -7.57 -5.70 9.69
C TYR A 38 -8.82 -6.48 9.25
N ALA A 39 -8.82 -7.03 8.03
CA ALA A 39 -9.92 -7.89 7.57
C ALA A 39 -10.08 -9.14 8.45
N GLY A 40 -8.97 -9.75 8.87
CA GLY A 40 -8.99 -10.91 9.77
C GLY A 40 -9.53 -10.58 11.16
N GLU A 41 -9.08 -9.48 11.77
CA GLU A 41 -9.57 -9.03 13.07
C GLU A 41 -11.05 -8.65 13.03
N ARG A 42 -11.48 -7.95 11.98
CA ARG A 42 -12.87 -7.59 11.80
C ARG A 42 -13.78 -8.82 11.66
N LEU A 43 -13.34 -9.82 10.88
CA LEU A 43 -14.08 -11.07 10.73
C LEU A 43 -14.19 -11.85 12.05
N LYS A 44 -13.13 -11.88 12.87
CA LYS A 44 -13.20 -12.47 14.22
C LYS A 44 -14.20 -11.72 15.12
N ALA A 45 -14.19 -10.40 15.07
CA ALA A 45 -15.12 -9.58 15.85
C ALA A 45 -16.58 -9.82 15.44
N GLU A 46 -16.86 -9.93 14.14
CA GLU A 46 -18.19 -10.25 13.61
C GLU A 46 -18.67 -11.64 14.07
N ILE A 47 -17.81 -12.67 14.03
CA ILE A 47 -18.15 -14.01 14.54
C ILE A 47 -18.49 -13.99 16.04
N ILE A 48 -17.71 -13.27 16.84
CA ILE A 48 -17.97 -13.12 18.29
C ILE A 48 -19.30 -12.42 18.52
N GLN A 49 -19.59 -11.35 17.78
CA GLN A 49 -20.88 -10.66 17.88
C GLN A 49 -22.06 -11.56 17.50
N GLU A 50 -21.95 -12.33 16.41
CA GLU A 50 -23.00 -13.26 16.00
C GLU A 50 -23.25 -14.38 17.02
N THR A 51 -22.18 -14.93 17.61
CA THR A 51 -22.31 -15.98 18.63
C THR A 51 -22.87 -15.46 19.95
N MET A 52 -22.55 -14.21 20.32
CA MET A 52 -23.14 -13.55 21.48
C MET A 52 -24.60 -13.17 21.24
N ALA A 53 -24.98 -12.77 20.02
CA ALA A 53 -26.36 -12.41 19.67
C ALA A 53 -27.30 -13.62 19.54
N LYS A 54 -26.76 -14.83 19.32
CA LYS A 54 -27.52 -16.09 19.25
C LYS A 54 -27.70 -16.78 20.62
N LYS A 55 -27.11 -16.24 21.69
CA LYS A 55 -27.38 -16.65 23.08
C LYS A 55 -28.51 -15.81 23.67
#